data_AF-A0A851J493-F1
#
_entry.id   AF-A0A851J493-F1
#
_cell.length_a   1.000
_cell.length_b   1.000
_cell.length_c   1.000
_cell.angle_alpha   90.00
_cell.angle_beta   90.00
_cell.angle_gamma   90.00
#
_symmetry.space_group_name_H-M   'P 1'
#
loop_
_entity.id
_entity.type
_entity.pdbx_description
1 polymer ?
#
loop_
_entity_poly.entity_id
_entity_poly.type
_entity_poly.pdbx_seq_one_letter_code
_entity_poly.pdbx_strand_id
1 'polypeptide(L)'
;GSGQLTLVGTGVIEKNDCNETVVLPCRVTNLEQNNENVMFVTWKKQGVKIFSYRGETKKFTIDPSFSSARFLSQVDLVKGVASLVLDSAQATVGNYSCEVTESNREGEVKMELINSSGSWFLLVERAVIISLVCLLVILCAAQLSVIGLKCEIESQKKVCIIVALVIFAVVAGVGAALFIQDGYTVKNQAGLGLIVIPAVILVPLQYVMFGIGDLMQATLALIGLKLLGFIIAVVGFALCVPACPPLHGSVLIAGLAIMAIASLLSLAYVFIM
;
A
#
# COMPACT_ATOMS: atom_id res chain seq x y z
N GLY A 1 3.73 30.35 44.44
CA GLY A 1 3.57 30.95 43.10
C GLY A 1 2.95 29.91 42.20
N SER A 2 1.93 30.27 41.41
CA SER A 2 1.36 29.39 40.40
C SER A 2 2.31 29.35 39.21
N GLY A 3 3.08 28.26 39.07
CA GLY A 3 3.97 28.06 37.93
C GLY A 3 3.27 27.22 36.87
N GLN A 4 3.27 27.66 35.61
CA GLN A 4 2.72 26.88 34.51
C GLN A 4 3.66 25.73 34.12
N LEU A 5 3.11 24.59 33.69
CA LEU A 5 3.91 23.52 33.08
C LEU A 5 4.20 23.89 31.62
N THR A 6 5.44 23.63 31.19
CA THR A 6 5.87 23.81 29.80
C THR A 6 5.87 22.45 29.13
N LEU A 7 5.07 22.32 28.08
CA LEU A 7 4.94 21.10 27.31
C LEU A 7 5.58 21.29 25.93
N VAL A 8 6.29 20.26 25.48
CA VAL A 8 6.82 20.12 24.14
C VAL A 8 6.02 19.04 23.43
N GLY A 9 5.49 19.39 22.27
CA GLY A 9 4.80 18.50 21.36
C GLY A 9 5.08 18.92 19.92
N THR A 10 4.81 18.02 18.99
CA THR A 10 4.91 18.32 17.55
C THR A 10 3.60 18.96 17.10
N GLY A 11 3.65 20.11 16.42
CA GLY A 11 2.45 20.84 16.01
C GLY A 11 1.58 20.08 15.00
N VAL A 12 2.21 19.34 14.08
CA VAL A 12 1.54 18.52 13.08
C VAL A 12 2.12 17.10 13.12
N ILE A 13 1.25 16.11 13.10
CA ILE A 13 1.61 14.69 13.09
C ILE A 13 1.00 14.07 11.85
N GLU A 14 1.83 13.39 11.09
CA GLU A 14 1.40 12.67 9.91
C GLU A 14 1.15 11.21 10.25
N LYS A 15 -0.08 10.77 9.97
CA LYS A 15 -0.44 9.35 9.90
C LYS A 15 -0.44 8.96 8.44
N ASN A 16 -0.06 7.74 8.11
CA ASN A 16 -0.34 7.14 6.81
C ASN A 16 -1.25 5.92 7.01
N ASP A 17 -1.84 5.42 5.92
CA ASP A 17 -2.71 4.23 5.95
C ASP A 17 -1.96 2.94 6.33
N CYS A 18 -0.63 3.01 6.47
CA CYS A 18 0.27 1.89 6.73
C CYS A 18 0.71 1.80 8.19
N ASN A 19 0.58 2.88 8.95
CA ASN A 19 0.89 2.89 10.37
C ASN A 19 -0.15 2.03 11.10
N GLU A 20 0.29 1.00 11.82
CA GLU A 20 -0.61 0.21 12.68
C GLU A 20 -1.04 1.02 13.91
N THR A 21 -0.12 1.82 14.45
CA THR A 21 -0.34 2.69 15.61
C THR A 21 0.16 4.10 15.33
N VAL A 22 -0.45 5.08 16.00
CA VAL A 22 -0.08 6.49 15.94
C VAL A 22 0.34 6.92 17.34
N VAL A 23 1.50 7.55 17.43
CA VAL A 23 2.00 8.13 18.68
C VAL A 23 1.79 9.63 18.65
N LEU A 24 1.02 10.15 19.61
CA LEU A 24 0.84 11.57 19.84
C LEU A 24 1.83 12.01 20.93
N PRO A 25 2.93 12.72 20.57
CA PRO A 25 3.97 13.10 21.50
C PRO A 25 3.50 14.20 22.45
N CYS A 26 3.73 13.99 23.74
CA CYS A 26 3.49 14.99 24.77
C CYS A 26 4.56 14.86 25.85
N ARG A 27 5.39 15.89 26.01
CA ARG A 27 6.49 15.88 26.98
C ARG A 27 6.51 17.14 27.83
N VAL A 28 6.46 16.98 29.15
CA VAL A 28 6.66 18.08 30.11
C VAL A 28 8.16 18.29 30.35
N THR A 29 8.64 19.53 30.33
CA THR A 29 10.07 19.85 30.48
C THR A 29 10.47 20.37 31.86
N ASN A 30 9.51 20.84 32.65
CA ASN A 30 9.73 21.52 33.93
C ASN A 30 8.94 20.90 35.09
N LEU A 31 8.90 19.56 35.16
CA LEU A 31 8.39 18.82 36.31
C LEU A 31 9.28 19.04 37.53
N GLU A 32 8.68 19.22 38.71
CA GLU A 32 9.41 19.45 39.95
C GLU A 32 9.27 18.28 40.94
N GLN A 33 8.08 17.67 41.04
CA GLN A 33 7.82 16.63 42.03
C GLN A 33 8.23 15.25 41.55
N ASN A 34 8.19 15.01 40.23
CA ASN A 34 8.54 13.73 39.61
C ASN A 34 7.81 12.54 40.28
N ASN A 35 6.56 12.78 40.69
CA ASN A 35 5.76 11.84 41.45
C ASN A 35 4.43 11.60 40.73
N GLU A 36 4.21 10.37 40.29
CA GLU A 36 3.01 9.98 39.54
C GLU A 36 1.72 10.28 40.31
N ASN A 37 1.71 10.13 41.64
CA ASN A 37 0.49 10.24 42.45
C ASN A 37 -0.14 11.65 42.42
N VAL A 38 0.66 12.67 42.13
CA VAL A 38 0.20 14.07 42.04
C VAL A 38 -0.02 14.52 40.60
N MET A 39 0.06 13.59 39.64
CA MET A 39 -0.11 13.87 38.23
C MET A 39 -1.50 13.52 37.73
N PHE A 40 -2.02 14.37 36.87
CA PHE A 40 -3.24 14.13 36.11
C PHE A 40 -2.96 14.42 34.64
N VAL A 41 -3.32 13.48 33.77
CA VAL A 41 -3.13 13.62 32.32
C VAL A 41 -4.48 13.48 31.65
N THR A 42 -4.79 14.40 30.73
CA THR A 42 -6.00 14.37 29.92
C THR A 42 -5.64 14.58 28.46
N TRP A 43 -6.13 13.68 27.61
CA TRP A 43 -6.10 13.81 26.17
C TRP A 43 -7.48 14.13 25.65
N LYS A 44 -7.56 15.13 24.77
CA LYS A 44 -8.79 15.58 24.12
C LYS A 44 -8.66 15.50 22.61
N LYS A 45 -9.75 15.17 21.93
CA LYS A 45 -9.92 15.34 20.49
C LYS A 45 -11.03 16.35 20.27
N GLN A 46 -10.75 17.43 19.52
CA GLN A 46 -11.70 18.52 19.28
C GLN A 46 -12.36 19.05 20.57
N GLY A 47 -11.60 19.09 21.67
CA GLY A 47 -12.08 19.53 22.98
C GLY A 47 -12.80 18.46 23.83
N VAL A 48 -13.15 17.32 23.24
CA VAL A 48 -13.79 16.20 23.96
C VAL A 48 -12.73 15.28 24.55
N LYS A 49 -12.85 14.95 25.83
CA LYS A 49 -11.93 14.04 26.53
C LYS A 49 -12.06 12.62 25.97
N ILE A 50 -10.96 12.09 25.44
CA ILE A 50 -10.88 10.72 24.88
C ILE A 50 -10.12 9.75 25.78
N PHE A 51 -9.20 10.27 26.59
CA PHE A 51 -8.39 9.49 27.51
C PHE A 51 -8.01 10.36 28.69
N SER A 52 -8.03 9.82 29.91
CA SER A 52 -7.46 10.48 31.08
C SER A 52 -6.90 9.49 32.07
N TYR A 53 -5.87 9.93 32.79
CA TYR A 53 -5.22 9.18 33.84
C TYR A 53 -5.13 10.03 35.10
N ARG A 54 -5.56 9.45 36.23
CA ARG A 54 -5.40 10.04 37.56
C ARG A 54 -4.40 9.23 38.36
N GLY A 55 -3.24 9.82 38.64
CA GLY A 55 -2.16 9.17 39.37
C GLY A 55 -2.54 8.77 40.80
N GLU A 56 -3.27 9.63 41.51
CA GLU A 56 -3.73 9.38 42.89
C GLU A 56 -4.46 8.04 43.05
N THR A 57 -5.36 7.71 42.11
CA THR A 57 -6.16 6.49 42.14
C THR A 57 -5.69 5.43 41.15
N LYS A 58 -4.62 5.72 40.40
CA LYS A 58 -4.09 4.92 39.28
C LYS A 58 -5.19 4.48 38.31
N LYS A 59 -6.16 5.37 38.06
CA LYS A 59 -7.38 5.04 37.33
C LYS A 59 -7.36 5.66 35.94
N PHE A 60 -7.65 4.83 34.94
CA PHE A 60 -7.82 5.23 33.56
C PHE A 60 -9.29 5.44 33.23
N THR A 61 -9.59 6.48 32.47
CA THR A 61 -10.89 6.69 31.85
C THR A 61 -10.66 6.83 30.36
N ILE A 62 -11.24 5.91 29.58
CA ILE A 62 -11.05 5.82 28.14
C ILE A 62 -12.43 5.89 27.48
N ASP A 63 -12.56 6.74 26.47
CA ASP A 63 -13.78 6.78 25.65
C ASP A 63 -13.91 5.47 24.85
N PRO A 64 -15.09 4.84 24.76
CA PRO A 64 -15.28 3.60 24.02
C PRO A 64 -14.82 3.65 22.55
N SER A 65 -14.91 4.82 21.91
CA SER A 65 -14.47 5.06 20.53
C SER A 65 -12.94 5.06 20.39
N PHE A 66 -12.23 5.17 21.50
CA PHE A 66 -10.77 5.22 21.63
C PHE A 66 -10.24 4.11 22.55
N SER A 67 -10.89 2.94 22.55
CA SER A 67 -10.55 1.81 23.43
C SER A 67 -9.10 1.31 23.36
N SER A 68 -8.38 1.59 22.27
CA SER A 68 -6.94 1.27 22.11
C SER A 68 -6.00 2.24 22.83
N ALA A 69 -6.52 3.37 23.33
CA ALA A 69 -5.74 4.45 23.90
C ALA A 69 -4.94 4.00 25.12
N ARG A 70 -3.62 4.14 25.03
CA ARG A 70 -2.70 3.81 26.12
C ARG A 70 -1.51 4.77 26.14
N PHE A 71 -0.84 4.86 27.27
CA PHE A 71 0.44 5.56 27.31
C PHE A 71 1.50 4.83 26.49
N LEU A 72 2.41 5.62 25.91
CA LEU A 72 3.64 5.07 25.35
C LEU A 72 4.44 4.33 26.44
N SER A 73 4.54 4.95 27.61
CA SER A 73 5.19 4.37 28.79
C SER A 73 4.65 5.05 30.05
N GLN A 74 3.93 4.30 30.89
CA GLN A 74 3.41 4.84 32.15
C GLN A 74 4.55 5.16 33.13
N VAL A 75 5.61 4.33 33.14
CA VAL A 75 6.77 4.54 34.04
C VAL A 75 7.56 5.80 33.72
N ASP A 76 7.43 6.34 32.50
CA ASP A 76 8.11 7.57 32.09
C ASP A 76 7.27 8.84 32.33
N LEU A 77 6.06 8.71 32.91
CA LEU A 77 5.26 9.86 33.35
C LEU A 77 6.04 10.75 34.33
N VAL A 78 6.74 10.13 35.29
CA VAL A 78 7.60 10.84 36.26
C VAL A 78 8.81 11.51 35.60
N LYS A 79 9.12 11.17 34.33
CA LYS A 79 10.14 11.83 33.50
C LYS A 79 9.52 12.86 32.54
N GLY A 80 8.22 13.12 32.66
CA GLY A 80 7.47 14.07 31.85
C GLY A 80 6.90 13.49 30.55
N VAL A 81 7.02 12.19 30.29
CA VAL A 81 6.49 11.59 29.06
C VAL A 81 5.03 11.21 29.23
N ALA A 82 4.14 11.98 28.61
CA ALA A 82 2.69 11.78 28.64
C ALA A 82 2.11 11.42 27.25
N SER A 83 2.96 10.93 26.35
CA SER A 83 2.60 10.57 24.98
C SER A 83 1.53 9.48 24.92
N LEU A 84 0.57 9.65 24.02
CA LEU A 84 -0.54 8.71 23.79
C LEU A 84 -0.24 7.82 22.58
N VAL A 85 -0.58 6.55 22.67
CA VAL A 85 -0.58 5.59 21.56
C VAL A 85 -2.03 5.23 21.27
N LEU A 86 -2.40 5.32 19.99
CA LEU A 86 -3.70 4.91 19.46
C LEU A 86 -3.50 3.91 18.33
N ASP A 87 -4.40 2.95 18.20
CA ASP A 87 -4.48 2.16 16.97
C ASP A 87 -4.90 3.07 15.82
N SER A 88 -4.34 2.83 14.64
CA SER A 88 -4.58 3.68 13.48
C SER A 88 -6.05 3.74 13.08
N ALA A 89 -6.81 2.66 13.29
CA ALA A 89 -8.26 2.64 13.06
C ALA A 89 -9.03 3.66 13.92
N GLN A 90 -8.53 3.97 15.12
CA GLN A 90 -9.15 4.91 16.07
C GLN A 90 -8.51 6.31 16.01
N ALA A 91 -7.26 6.40 15.54
CA ALA A 91 -6.54 7.65 15.30
C ALA A 91 -7.12 8.40 14.07
N THR A 92 -8.21 9.11 14.32
CA THR A 92 -8.94 9.90 13.32
C THR A 92 -8.34 11.30 13.16
N VAL A 93 -8.33 11.82 11.93
CA VAL A 93 -7.77 13.15 11.58
C VAL A 93 -8.45 14.26 12.39
N GLY A 94 -7.66 15.26 12.81
CA GLY A 94 -8.15 16.46 13.48
C GLY A 94 -7.25 16.94 14.62
N ASN A 95 -7.77 17.88 15.40
CA ASN A 95 -7.03 18.52 16.49
C ASN A 95 -7.08 17.69 17.78
N TYR A 96 -5.91 17.40 18.31
CA TYR A 96 -5.71 16.77 19.61
C TYR A 96 -5.07 17.77 20.58
N SER A 97 -5.38 17.63 21.87
CA SER A 97 -4.67 18.34 22.92
C SER A 97 -4.30 17.42 24.07
N CYS A 98 -3.09 17.63 24.59
CA CYS A 98 -2.57 16.97 25.78
C CYS A 98 -2.50 17.99 26.90
N GLU A 99 -3.18 17.72 27.99
CA GLU A 99 -3.20 18.52 29.20
C GLU A 99 -2.58 17.71 30.33
N VAL A 100 -1.59 18.29 31.00
CA VAL A 100 -0.90 17.68 32.14
C VAL A 100 -0.98 18.62 33.31
N THR A 101 -1.30 18.06 34.47
CA THR A 101 -1.32 18.74 35.77
C THR A 101 -0.36 18.04 36.72
N GLU A 102 0.47 18.79 37.43
CA GLU A 102 1.29 18.35 38.56
C GLU A 102 0.90 19.20 39.78
N SER A 103 0.14 18.60 40.71
CA SER A 103 -0.49 19.33 41.82
C SER A 103 -1.32 20.54 41.36
N ASN A 104 -0.79 21.77 41.52
CA ASN A 104 -1.47 23.02 41.14
C ASN A 104 -0.91 23.64 39.85
N ARG A 105 0.02 22.97 39.18
CA ARG A 105 0.68 23.45 37.96
C ARG A 105 0.06 22.73 36.77
N GLU A 106 -0.37 23.47 35.76
CA GLU A 106 -1.05 22.93 34.59
C GLU A 106 -0.36 23.39 33.32
N GLY A 107 -0.48 22.61 32.25
CA GLY A 107 -0.10 23.03 30.91
C GLY A 107 -0.77 22.18 29.84
N GLU A 108 -0.97 22.78 28.68
CA GLU A 108 -1.60 22.16 27.51
C GLU A 108 -0.71 22.34 26.28
N VAL A 109 -0.63 21.30 25.44
CA VAL A 109 -0.09 21.39 24.08
C VAL A 109 -1.12 20.87 23.08
N LYS A 110 -1.24 21.55 21.94
CA LYS A 110 -2.16 21.21 20.85
C LYS A 110 -1.37 20.72 19.65
N MET A 111 -1.93 19.75 18.95
CA MET A 111 -1.36 19.15 17.76
C MET A 111 -2.46 18.76 16.77
N GLU A 112 -2.15 18.83 15.48
CA GLU A 112 -3.05 18.40 14.42
C GLU A 112 -2.57 17.06 13.86
N LEU A 113 -3.45 16.06 13.85
CA LEU A 113 -3.21 14.79 13.18
C LEU A 113 -3.77 14.88 11.75
N ILE A 114 -2.90 14.81 10.75
CA ILE A 114 -3.26 14.82 9.33
C ILE A 114 -3.02 13.45 8.70
N ASN A 115 -3.78 13.12 7.65
CA ASN A 115 -3.51 11.93 6.84
C ASN A 115 -2.53 12.30 5.72
N SER A 116 -1.41 11.61 5.69
CA SER A 116 -0.42 11.64 4.62
C SER A 116 -0.62 10.38 3.75
N SER A 117 -0.76 10.57 2.45
CA SER A 117 -0.70 9.48 1.48
C SER A 117 0.75 9.01 1.37
N GLY A 118 1.19 8.17 2.30
CA GLY A 118 2.50 7.53 2.24
C GLY A 118 2.70 6.76 0.94
N SER A 119 3.95 6.60 0.50
CA SER A 119 4.29 5.83 -0.71
C SER A 119 4.06 4.34 -0.48
N TRP A 120 3.17 3.72 -1.27
CA TRP A 120 2.93 2.28 -1.20
C TRP A 120 4.09 1.48 -1.82
N PHE A 121 4.57 1.86 -3.00
CA PHE A 121 5.80 1.31 -3.61
C PHE A 121 6.88 2.40 -3.69
N LEU A 122 8.15 1.99 -3.77
CA LEU A 122 9.21 2.91 -4.16
C LEU A 122 8.98 3.38 -5.60
N LEU A 123 9.32 4.65 -5.89
CA LEU A 123 9.19 5.24 -7.22
C LEU A 123 9.84 4.38 -8.31
N VAL A 124 11.00 3.78 -8.00
CA VAL A 124 11.75 2.90 -8.90
C VAL A 124 10.98 1.61 -9.18
N GLU A 125 10.48 0.93 -8.14
CA GLU A 125 9.71 -0.32 -8.29
C GLU A 125 8.45 -0.08 -9.12
N ARG A 126 7.76 1.02 -8.84
CA ARG A 126 6.57 1.44 -9.56
C ARG A 126 6.84 1.69 -11.05
N ALA A 127 7.91 2.43 -11.37
CA ALA A 127 8.31 2.66 -12.76
C ALA A 127 8.65 1.34 -13.48
N VAL A 128 9.32 0.41 -12.80
CA VAL A 128 9.64 -0.92 -13.34
C VAL A 128 8.37 -1.73 -13.62
N ILE A 129 7.41 -1.77 -12.70
CA ILE A 129 6.13 -2.47 -12.89
C ILE A 129 5.40 -1.91 -14.12
N ILE A 130 5.24 -0.59 -14.21
CA ILE A 130 4.56 0.07 -15.34
C ILE A 130 5.30 -0.25 -16.65
N SER A 131 6.63 -0.13 -16.66
CA SER A 131 7.45 -0.41 -17.86
C SER A 131 7.31 -1.85 -18.34
N LEU A 132 7.39 -2.83 -17.43
CA LEU A 132 7.25 -4.26 -17.76
C LEU A 132 5.88 -4.57 -18.35
N VAL A 133 4.83 -3.94 -17.83
CA VAL A 133 3.45 -4.14 -18.28
C VAL A 133 3.24 -3.54 -19.67
N CYS A 134 3.73 -2.31 -19.90
CA CYS A 134 3.73 -1.70 -21.22
C CYS A 134 4.48 -2.58 -22.24
N LEU A 135 5.65 -3.10 -21.85
CA LEU A 135 6.44 -3.98 -22.69
C LEU A 135 5.70 -5.29 -23.01
N LEU A 136 5.00 -5.89 -22.05
CA LEU A 136 4.14 -7.07 -22.27
C LEU A 136 3.02 -6.78 -23.28
N VAL A 137 2.34 -5.63 -23.15
CA VAL A 137 1.28 -5.21 -24.08
C VAL A 137 1.83 -5.08 -25.51
N ILE A 138 2.97 -4.39 -25.66
CA ILE A 138 3.62 -4.18 -26.97
C ILE A 138 4.06 -5.51 -27.58
N LEU A 139 4.75 -6.36 -26.81
CA LEU A 139 5.20 -7.66 -27.30
C LEU A 139 4.01 -8.52 -27.73
N CYS A 140 2.92 -8.54 -26.97
CA CYS A 140 1.79 -9.36 -27.34
C CYS A 140 1.05 -8.84 -28.57
N ALA A 141 0.92 -7.52 -28.74
CA ALA A 141 0.39 -6.92 -29.96
C ALA A 141 1.26 -7.31 -31.17
N ALA A 142 2.58 -7.19 -31.06
CA ALA A 142 3.51 -7.59 -32.12
C ALA A 142 3.38 -9.08 -32.49
N GLN A 143 3.29 -9.97 -31.50
CA GLN A 143 3.11 -11.40 -31.74
C GLN A 143 1.85 -11.69 -32.55
N LEU A 144 0.72 -11.10 -32.14
CA LEU A 144 -0.56 -11.32 -32.81
C LEU A 144 -0.58 -10.71 -34.22
N SER A 145 0.08 -9.57 -34.44
CA SER A 145 0.23 -8.98 -35.77
C SER A 145 1.03 -9.88 -36.72
N VAL A 146 2.16 -10.45 -36.26
CA VAL A 146 2.99 -11.33 -37.10
C VAL A 146 2.26 -12.63 -37.42
N ILE A 147 1.60 -13.26 -36.44
CA ILE A 147 0.82 -14.47 -36.70
C ILE A 147 -0.37 -14.18 -37.63
N GLY A 148 -1.03 -13.03 -37.47
CA GLY A 148 -2.11 -12.58 -38.34
C GLY A 148 -1.70 -12.31 -39.79
N LEU A 149 -0.42 -11.94 -40.00
CA LEU A 149 0.18 -11.75 -41.31
C LEU A 149 0.61 -13.08 -41.95
N LYS A 150 1.19 -14.01 -41.16
CA LYS A 150 1.69 -15.31 -41.66
C LYS A 150 0.58 -16.35 -41.87
N CYS A 151 -0.46 -16.35 -41.06
CA CYS A 151 -1.55 -17.31 -41.18
C CYS A 151 -2.74 -16.69 -41.92
N GLU A 152 -3.25 -17.38 -42.94
CA GLU A 152 -4.52 -17.07 -43.61
C GLU A 152 -5.68 -17.44 -42.68
N ILE A 153 -5.83 -16.65 -41.61
CA ILE A 153 -6.83 -16.87 -40.56
C ILE A 153 -8.19 -16.40 -41.09
N GLU A 154 -9.21 -17.22 -40.86
CA GLU A 154 -10.62 -16.92 -41.12
C GLU A 154 -11.02 -15.55 -40.54
N SER A 155 -11.70 -14.72 -41.34
CA SER A 155 -12.02 -13.31 -41.03
C SER A 155 -12.64 -13.12 -39.63
N GLN A 156 -13.50 -14.06 -39.20
CA GLN A 156 -14.15 -14.05 -37.88
C GLN A 156 -13.15 -14.17 -36.71
N LYS A 157 -12.13 -15.03 -36.83
CA LYS A 157 -11.11 -15.20 -35.78
C LYS A 157 -10.18 -13.98 -35.69
N LYS A 158 -9.87 -13.33 -36.82
CA LYS A 158 -9.10 -12.08 -36.85
C LYS A 158 -9.81 -10.95 -36.08
N VAL A 159 -11.12 -10.79 -36.29
CA VAL A 159 -11.93 -9.78 -35.58
C VAL A 159 -11.92 -10.04 -34.07
N CYS A 160 -12.12 -11.30 -33.66
CA CYS A 160 -12.14 -11.65 -32.23
C CYS A 160 -10.80 -11.34 -31.52
N ILE A 161 -9.67 -11.61 -32.18
CA ILE A 161 -8.33 -11.30 -31.67
C ILE A 161 -8.12 -9.79 -31.53
N ILE A 162 -8.51 -9.00 -32.55
CA ILE A 162 -8.38 -7.54 -32.51
C ILE A 162 -9.22 -6.95 -31.37
N VAL A 163 -10.46 -7.42 -31.21
CA VAL A 163 -11.35 -6.97 -30.12
C VAL A 163 -10.73 -7.30 -28.75
N ALA A 164 -10.20 -8.52 -28.57
CA ALA A 164 -9.54 -8.91 -27.32
C ALA A 164 -8.30 -8.04 -27.01
N LEU A 165 -7.50 -7.72 -28.03
CA LEU A 165 -6.34 -6.82 -27.91
C LEU A 165 -6.74 -5.41 -27.49
N VAL A 166 -7.79 -4.85 -28.10
CA VAL A 166 -8.28 -3.51 -27.77
C VAL A 166 -8.79 -3.48 -26.33
N ILE A 167 -9.58 -4.47 -25.91
CA ILE A 167 -10.07 -4.58 -24.53
C ILE A 167 -8.88 -4.64 -23.57
N PHE A 168 -7.90 -5.49 -23.83
CA PHE A 168 -6.71 -5.60 -22.99
C PHE A 168 -5.92 -4.29 -22.89
N ALA A 169 -5.70 -3.60 -24.01
CA ALA A 169 -4.99 -2.31 -24.02
C ALA A 169 -5.74 -1.24 -23.21
N VAL A 170 -7.07 -1.19 -23.32
CA VAL A 170 -7.90 -0.27 -22.54
C VAL A 170 -7.81 -0.60 -21.05
N VAL A 171 -7.96 -1.87 -20.67
CA VAL A 171 -7.90 -2.29 -19.26
C VAL A 171 -6.51 -2.03 -18.66
N ALA A 172 -5.43 -2.36 -19.38
CA ALA A 172 -4.06 -2.08 -18.96
C ALA A 172 -3.79 -0.56 -18.85
N GLY A 173 -4.32 0.24 -19.79
CA GLY A 173 -4.22 1.71 -19.75
C GLY A 173 -4.93 2.32 -18.54
N VAL A 174 -6.16 1.87 -18.25
CA VAL A 174 -6.90 2.30 -17.04
C VAL A 174 -6.18 1.84 -15.78
N GLY A 175 -5.69 0.60 -15.75
CA GLY A 175 -4.92 0.06 -14.63
C GLY A 175 -3.66 0.87 -14.35
N ALA A 176 -2.89 1.21 -15.39
CA ALA A 176 -1.72 2.07 -15.29
C ALA A 176 -2.06 3.49 -14.82
N ALA A 177 -3.15 4.08 -15.33
CA ALA A 177 -3.59 5.41 -14.90
C ALA A 177 -3.99 5.45 -13.41
N LEU A 178 -4.64 4.40 -12.91
CA LEU A 178 -4.98 4.26 -11.50
C LEU A 178 -3.74 4.01 -10.64
N PHE A 179 -2.83 3.16 -11.11
CA PHE A 179 -1.53 2.93 -10.45
C PHE A 179 -0.60 4.16 -10.52
N ILE A 180 -0.90 5.10 -11.42
CA ILE A 180 -0.62 6.55 -11.44
C ILE A 180 -0.44 7.26 -10.08
N GLN A 181 -1.44 7.08 -9.25
CA GLN A 181 -1.60 7.86 -8.05
C GLN A 181 -0.87 7.10 -6.96
N ASP A 182 0.20 7.66 -6.40
CA ASP A 182 0.89 7.01 -5.27
C ASP A 182 -0.04 7.00 -4.04
N GLY A 183 0.03 5.91 -3.28
CA GLY A 183 -0.73 5.75 -2.04
C GLY A 183 -1.27 4.35 -1.86
N TYR A 184 -1.46 3.94 -0.61
CA TYR A 184 -2.13 2.68 -0.28
C TYR A 184 -3.65 2.91 -0.28
N THR A 185 -4.23 3.08 -1.46
CA THR A 185 -5.68 3.30 -1.61
C THR A 185 -6.31 2.16 -2.39
N VAL A 186 -7.62 1.94 -2.16
CA VAL A 186 -8.41 0.94 -2.89
C VAL A 186 -8.34 1.14 -4.41
N LYS A 187 -8.22 2.40 -4.87
CA LYS A 187 -8.07 2.73 -6.30
C LYS A 187 -6.77 2.21 -6.88
N ASN A 188 -5.67 2.37 -6.13
CA ASN A 188 -4.34 1.98 -6.60
C ASN A 188 -4.17 0.46 -6.56
N GLN A 189 -4.74 -0.19 -5.54
CA GLN A 189 -4.85 -1.65 -5.48
C GLN A 189 -5.64 -2.23 -6.65
N ALA A 190 -6.77 -1.61 -6.99
CA ALA A 190 -7.56 -1.97 -8.16
C ALA A 190 -6.77 -1.77 -9.47
N GLY A 191 -6.01 -0.67 -9.58
CA GLY A 191 -5.12 -0.41 -10.70
C GLY A 191 -4.09 -1.52 -10.91
N LEU A 192 -3.43 -1.96 -9.84
CA LEU A 192 -2.48 -3.07 -9.87
C LEU A 192 -3.15 -4.40 -10.26
N GLY A 193 -4.36 -4.66 -9.75
CA GLY A 193 -5.15 -5.84 -10.13
C GLY A 193 -5.54 -5.83 -11.61
N LEU A 194 -5.97 -4.68 -12.14
CA LEU A 194 -6.30 -4.48 -13.56
C LEU A 194 -5.08 -4.59 -14.49
N ILE A 195 -3.86 -4.49 -13.95
CA ILE A 195 -2.63 -4.72 -14.69
C ILE A 195 -2.30 -6.22 -14.76
N VAL A 196 -2.41 -6.94 -13.63
CA VAL A 196 -1.94 -8.33 -13.51
C VAL A 196 -2.99 -9.34 -14.02
N ILE A 197 -4.27 -9.12 -13.76
CA ILE A 197 -5.35 -10.06 -14.08
C ILE A 197 -5.56 -10.22 -15.59
N PRO A 198 -5.55 -9.17 -16.42
CA PRO A 198 -5.83 -9.34 -17.85
C PRO A 198 -4.73 -10.09 -18.61
N ALA A 199 -3.51 -10.20 -18.06
CA ALA A 199 -2.45 -11.04 -18.62
C ALA A 199 -2.89 -12.52 -18.73
N VAL A 200 -3.88 -12.95 -17.92
CA VAL A 200 -4.54 -14.27 -17.97
C VAL A 200 -5.21 -14.53 -19.32
N ILE A 201 -5.83 -13.51 -19.93
CA ILE A 201 -6.69 -13.71 -21.11
C ILE A 201 -5.85 -13.98 -22.37
N LEU A 202 -4.59 -13.52 -22.39
CA LEU A 202 -3.71 -13.69 -23.55
C LEU A 202 -3.03 -15.06 -23.62
N VAL A 203 -2.85 -15.76 -22.50
CA VAL A 203 -2.20 -17.07 -22.49
C VAL A 203 -3.04 -18.17 -23.19
N PRO A 204 -4.36 -18.31 -22.93
CA PRO A 204 -5.23 -19.24 -23.66
C PRO A 204 -5.36 -18.89 -25.14
N LEU A 205 -5.37 -17.59 -25.48
CA LEU A 205 -5.45 -17.13 -26.86
C LEU A 205 -4.24 -17.61 -27.68
N GLN A 206 -3.05 -17.57 -27.07
CA GLN A 206 -1.83 -18.09 -27.68
C GLN A 206 -1.83 -19.62 -27.79
N TYR A 207 -2.37 -20.33 -26.80
CA TYR A 207 -2.53 -21.78 -26.86
C TYR A 207 -3.40 -22.23 -28.05
N VAL A 208 -4.52 -21.55 -28.30
CA VAL A 208 -5.42 -21.85 -29.44
C VAL A 208 -4.75 -21.58 -30.78
N MET A 209 -3.89 -20.57 -30.88
CA MET A 209 -3.19 -20.21 -32.13
C MET A 209 -2.02 -21.14 -32.45
N PHE A 210 -1.31 -21.63 -31.43
CA PHE A 210 -0.16 -22.54 -31.61
C PHE A 210 -0.53 -24.01 -31.75
N GLY A 211 -1.74 -24.42 -31.36
CA GLY A 211 -2.21 -25.81 -31.41
C GLY A 211 -2.47 -26.41 -32.80
N ILE A 212 -2.04 -25.75 -33.89
CA ILE A 212 -2.35 -26.17 -35.29
C ILE A 212 -1.12 -26.75 -36.02
N GLY A 213 0.07 -26.82 -35.40
CA GLY A 213 1.28 -27.30 -36.07
C GLY A 213 2.15 -28.25 -35.26
N ASP A 214 2.81 -29.17 -35.96
CA ASP A 214 3.65 -30.31 -35.53
C ASP A 214 4.94 -29.95 -34.74
N LEU A 215 4.95 -28.79 -34.06
CA LEU A 215 6.13 -28.17 -33.47
C LEU A 215 5.93 -27.98 -31.95
N MET A 216 5.66 -29.12 -31.32
CA MET A 216 5.03 -29.19 -30.00
C MET A 216 5.96 -28.80 -28.84
N GLN A 217 7.27 -29.06 -28.92
CA GLN A 217 8.12 -29.06 -27.71
C GLN A 217 8.64 -27.66 -27.31
N ALA A 218 9.17 -26.87 -28.25
CA ALA A 218 9.67 -25.52 -27.94
C ALA A 218 8.53 -24.55 -27.57
N THR A 219 7.41 -24.66 -28.28
CA THR A 219 6.20 -23.87 -28.04
C THR A 219 5.59 -24.17 -26.67
N LEU A 220 5.50 -25.44 -26.30
CA LEU A 220 4.97 -25.87 -25.00
C LEU A 220 5.88 -25.41 -23.84
N ALA A 221 7.21 -25.41 -24.05
CA ALA A 221 8.15 -24.87 -23.07
C ALA A 221 7.96 -23.35 -22.86
N LEU A 222 7.76 -22.57 -23.93
CA LEU A 222 7.52 -21.13 -23.85
C LEU A 222 6.18 -20.80 -23.18
N ILE A 223 5.14 -21.58 -23.46
CA ILE A 223 3.85 -21.45 -22.78
C ILE A 223 3.98 -21.79 -21.28
N GLY A 224 4.71 -22.85 -20.95
CA GLY A 224 5.01 -23.21 -19.56
C GLY A 224 5.76 -22.10 -18.81
N LEU A 225 6.74 -21.46 -19.45
CA LEU A 225 7.47 -20.33 -18.86
C LEU A 225 6.57 -19.10 -18.63
N LYS A 226 5.65 -18.80 -19.56
CA LYS A 226 4.65 -17.73 -19.38
C LYS A 226 3.70 -18.02 -18.22
N LEU A 227 3.19 -19.26 -18.13
CA LEU A 227 2.34 -19.68 -17.01
C LEU A 227 3.06 -19.60 -15.67
N LEU A 228 4.33 -19.99 -15.62
CA LEU A 228 5.15 -19.88 -14.41
C LEU A 228 5.32 -18.42 -13.98
N GLY A 229 5.73 -17.54 -14.90
CA GLY A 229 5.86 -16.10 -14.63
C GLY A 229 4.54 -15.47 -14.16
N PHE A 230 3.43 -15.92 -14.73
CA PHE A 230 2.09 -15.49 -14.33
C PHE A 230 1.73 -15.90 -12.90
N ILE A 231 1.91 -17.18 -12.54
CA ILE A 231 1.62 -17.66 -11.17
C ILE A 231 2.45 -16.86 -10.16
N ILE A 232 3.73 -16.64 -10.45
CA ILE A 232 4.62 -15.83 -9.60
C ILE A 232 4.10 -14.39 -9.48
N ALA A 233 3.66 -13.77 -10.58
CA ALA A 233 3.10 -12.42 -10.56
C ALA A 233 1.80 -12.32 -9.75
N VAL A 234 0.89 -13.30 -9.86
CA VAL A 234 -0.36 -13.33 -9.07
C VAL A 234 -0.09 -13.55 -7.59
N VAL A 235 0.83 -14.45 -7.25
CA VAL A 235 1.26 -14.65 -5.86
C VAL A 235 1.90 -13.36 -5.32
N GLY A 236 2.79 -12.74 -6.10
CA GLY A 236 3.38 -11.45 -5.76
C GLY A 236 2.33 -10.36 -5.53
N PHE A 237 1.33 -10.26 -6.42
CA PHE A 237 0.19 -9.36 -6.25
C PHE A 237 -0.58 -9.63 -4.96
N ALA A 238 -0.96 -10.89 -4.70
CA ALA A 238 -1.71 -11.28 -3.51
C ALA A 238 -0.95 -10.96 -2.21
N LEU A 239 0.38 -11.04 -2.23
CA LEU A 239 1.23 -10.65 -1.10
C LEU A 239 1.38 -9.13 -0.95
N CYS A 240 1.29 -8.37 -2.04
CA CYS A 240 1.39 -6.91 -2.00
C CYS A 240 0.10 -6.22 -1.56
N VAL A 241 -1.08 -6.77 -1.89
CA VAL A 241 -2.38 -6.17 -1.56
C VAL A 241 -2.57 -5.92 -0.05
N PRO A 242 -2.30 -6.87 0.86
CA PRO A 242 -2.54 -6.68 2.29
C PRO A 242 -1.38 -6.00 3.03
N ALA A 243 -0.23 -5.80 2.39
CA ALA A 243 0.98 -5.31 3.04
C ALA A 243 1.27 -3.85 2.67
N CYS A 244 1.50 -3.00 3.68
CA CYS A 244 2.08 -1.69 3.49
C CYS A 244 3.22 -1.41 4.50
N PRO A 245 4.46 -1.15 4.04
CA PRO A 245 4.94 -1.27 2.67
C PRO A 245 5.00 -2.75 2.20
N PRO A 246 4.92 -3.02 0.88
CA PRO A 246 4.93 -4.36 0.33
C PRO A 246 6.35 -4.94 0.41
N LEU A 247 6.58 -5.84 1.37
CA LEU A 247 7.88 -6.50 1.56
C LEU A 247 8.27 -7.39 0.36
N HIS A 248 7.28 -7.87 -0.39
CA HIS A 248 7.44 -8.83 -1.49
C HIS A 248 7.13 -8.24 -2.88
N GLY A 249 7.25 -6.92 -3.06
CA GLY A 249 7.10 -6.27 -4.36
C GLY A 249 8.02 -6.84 -5.46
N SER A 250 9.20 -7.30 -5.06
CA SER A 250 10.16 -7.99 -5.92
C SER A 250 9.63 -9.28 -6.56
N VAL A 251 8.75 -10.01 -5.88
CA VAL A 251 8.14 -11.25 -6.41
C VAL A 251 7.21 -10.93 -7.58
N LEU A 252 6.40 -9.88 -7.45
CA LEU A 252 5.54 -9.39 -8.53
C LEU A 252 6.38 -8.95 -9.73
N ILE A 253 7.43 -8.17 -9.50
CA ILE A 253 8.34 -7.69 -10.55
C ILE A 253 9.03 -8.87 -11.25
N ALA A 254 9.50 -9.87 -10.50
CA ALA A 254 10.13 -11.06 -11.07
C ALA A 254 9.16 -11.85 -11.96
N GLY A 255 7.91 -12.04 -11.52
CA GLY A 255 6.88 -12.70 -12.34
C GLY A 255 6.60 -11.95 -13.65
N LEU A 256 6.45 -10.62 -13.58
CA LEU A 256 6.28 -9.76 -14.77
C LEU A 256 7.48 -9.84 -15.72
N ALA A 257 8.71 -9.84 -15.19
CA ALA A 257 9.93 -9.94 -15.98
C ALA A 257 10.05 -11.31 -16.69
N ILE A 258 9.72 -12.42 -16.00
CA ILE A 258 9.71 -13.76 -16.62
C ILE A 258 8.71 -13.81 -17.79
N MET A 259 7.50 -13.26 -17.59
CA MET A 259 6.51 -13.18 -18.67
C MET A 259 7.02 -12.34 -19.86
N ALA A 260 7.70 -11.22 -19.59
CA ALA A 260 8.26 -10.36 -20.63
C ALA A 260 9.32 -11.09 -21.46
N ILE A 261 10.26 -11.77 -20.79
CA ILE A 261 11.31 -12.57 -21.44
C ILE A 261 10.70 -13.69 -22.28
N ALA A 262 9.73 -14.43 -21.73
CA ALA A 262 9.06 -15.51 -22.46
C ALA A 262 8.29 -14.98 -23.69
N SER A 263 7.70 -13.80 -23.59
CA SER A 263 7.02 -13.13 -24.72
C SER A 263 8.01 -12.67 -25.79
N LEU A 264 9.18 -12.16 -25.39
CA LEU A 264 10.23 -11.77 -26.32
C LEU A 264 10.77 -12.99 -27.09
N LEU A 265 11.07 -14.09 -26.39
CA LEU A 265 11.54 -15.34 -26.99
C LEU A 265 10.50 -15.92 -27.95
N SER A 266 9.24 -15.91 -27.56
CA SER A 266 8.14 -16.38 -28.40
C SER A 266 7.94 -15.50 -29.64
N LEU A 267 8.19 -14.18 -29.55
CA LEU A 267 8.13 -13.28 -30.71
C LEU A 267 9.27 -13.58 -31.69
N ALA A 268 10.50 -13.72 -31.17
CA ALA A 268 11.67 -14.08 -31.98
C ALA A 268 11.47 -15.42 -32.70
N TYR A 269 10.89 -16.40 -32.00
CA TYR A 269 10.58 -17.71 -32.57
C TYR A 269 9.60 -17.61 -33.75
N VAL A 270 8.51 -16.86 -33.61
CA VAL A 270 7.51 -16.64 -34.68
C VAL A 270 8.10 -15.86 -35.86
N PHE A 271 9.09 -15.01 -35.64
CA PHE A 271 9.76 -14.31 -36.73
C PHE A 271 10.66 -15.22 -37.56
N ILE A 272 11.45 -16.08 -36.90
CA ILE A 272 12.44 -16.96 -37.53
C ILE A 272 11.76 -18.09 -38.34
N MET A 273 10.63 -18.60 -37.86
CA MET A 273 9.79 -19.62 -38.53
C MET A 273 8.84 -18.97 -39.53
#